data_AF-A0A3D5YTW7-F1
#
_entry.id   AF-A0A3D5YTW7-F1
#
_cell.length_a   1.000
_cell.length_b   1.000
_cell.length_c   1.000
_cell.angle_alpha   90.00
_cell.angle_beta   90.00
_cell.angle_gamma   90.00
#
_symmetry.space_group_name_H-M   'P 1'
#
loop_
_entity.id
_entity.type
_entity.pdbx_description
1 polymer ?
#
loop_
_entity_poly.entity_id
_entity_poly.type
_entity_poly.pdbx_seq_one_letter_code
_entity_poly.pdbx_strand_id
1 'polypeptide(L)' 'EQPVLNCALPSDLNIKNRINLVTITYNIGLDLYELTFSNTRLSTNKVIKQINEVYAEDLIPLFEQETGLYCYL' A
#
# COMPACT_ATOMS: atom_id res chain seq x y z
N GLU A 1 3.14 -10.06 17.38
CA GLU A 1 3.49 -9.25 16.21
C GLU A 1 2.27 -9.15 15.29
N GLN A 2 2.08 -8.03 14.60
CA GLN A 2 0.99 -7.86 13.64
C GLN A 2 1.39 -8.46 12.27
N PRO A 3 0.49 -9.14 11.54
CA PRO A 3 0.79 -9.64 10.20
C PRO A 3 1.03 -8.48 9.23
N VAL A 4 2.07 -8.61 8.40
CA VAL A 4 2.45 -7.59 7.41
C VAL A 4 2.63 -8.24 6.04
N LEU A 5 2.01 -7.64 5.03
CA LEU A 5 2.21 -7.97 3.62
C LEU A 5 2.93 -6.80 2.92
N ASN A 6 4.02 -7.09 2.23
CA ASN A 6 4.77 -6.13 1.43
C ASN A 6 4.63 -6.45 -0.06
N CYS A 7 3.99 -5.56 -0.81
CA CYS A 7 3.81 -5.66 -2.25
C CYS A 7 4.74 -4.68 -2.96
N ALA A 8 5.86 -5.19 -3.48
CA ALA A 8 6.76 -4.41 -4.33
C ALA A 8 6.18 -4.33 -5.75
N LEU A 9 6.07 -3.11 -6.28
CA LEU A 9 5.51 -2.86 -7.60
C LEU A 9 6.60 -2.83 -8.70
N PRO A 10 6.28 -3.25 -9.94
CA PRO A 10 7.23 -3.26 -11.04
C PRO A 10 7.78 -1.86 -11.36
N SER A 11 8.99 -1.79 -11.92
CA SER A 11 9.64 -0.51 -12.29
C SER A 11 9.29 0.01 -13.68
N ASP A 12 8.78 -0.88 -14.52
CA ASP A 12 8.41 -0.69 -15.91
C ASP A 12 6.99 -0.12 -16.08
N LEU A 13 6.20 -0.06 -15.01
CA LEU A 13 4.86 0.53 -15.01
C LEU A 13 4.89 2.02 -14.65
N ASN A 14 4.07 2.82 -15.31
CA ASN A 14 3.86 4.22 -14.96
C ASN A 14 2.91 4.33 -13.76
N ILE A 15 3.45 4.17 -12.56
CA ILE A 15 2.69 4.17 -11.31
C ILE A 15 2.53 5.59 -10.78
N LYS A 16 1.31 5.92 -10.34
CA LYS A 16 0.98 7.23 -9.76
C LYS A 16 1.89 7.53 -8.56
N ASN A 17 2.31 8.79 -8.45
CA ASN A 17 3.21 9.28 -7.40
C ASN A 17 4.54 8.52 -7.27
N ARG A 18 4.94 7.72 -8.28
CA ARG A 18 6.12 6.84 -8.25
C ARG A 18 6.10 5.89 -7.04
N ILE A 19 4.93 5.47 -6.59
CA ILE A 19 4.82 4.43 -5.55
C ILE A 19 5.48 3.17 -6.08
N ASN A 20 6.32 2.52 -5.29
CA ASN A 20 6.98 1.27 -5.65
C ASN A 20 6.81 0.16 -4.60
N LEU A 21 6.25 0.50 -3.45
CA LEU A 21 6.01 -0.43 -2.36
C LEU A 21 4.69 -0.05 -1.67
N VAL A 22 3.81 -1.03 -1.54
CA VAL A 22 2.61 -0.95 -0.71
C VAL A 22 2.75 -1.95 0.43
N THR A 23 2.64 -1.46 1.66
CA THR A 23 2.67 -2.29 2.87
C THR A 23 1.27 -2.32 3.46
N ILE A 24 0.78 -3.52 3.74
CA ILE A 24 -0.53 -3.76 4.37
C ILE A 24 -0.27 -4.44 5.71
N THR A 25 -0.67 -3.80 6.79
CA THR A 25 -0.51 -4.34 8.15
C THR A 25 -1.89 -4.63 8.72
N TYR A 26 -2.10 -5.85 9.23
CA TYR A 26 -3.35 -6.22 9.87
C TYR A 26 -3.29 -5.97 11.38
N ASN A 27 -4.18 -5.11 11.88
CA ASN A 27 -4.32 -4.83 13.29
C ASN A 27 -5.29 -5.82 13.96
N ILE A 28 -4.72 -6.88 14.55
CA ILE A 28 -5.46 -7.95 15.24
C ILE A 28 -6.42 -7.41 16.31
N GLY A 29 -6.09 -6.30 16.97
CA GLY A 29 -6.91 -5.77 18.07
C GLY A 29 -8.14 -4.98 17.62
N LEU A 30 -8.13 -4.47 16.38
CA LEU A 30 -9.20 -3.63 15.83
C LEU A 30 -9.96 -4.31 14.68
N ASP A 31 -9.47 -5.43 14.16
CA ASP A 31 -9.99 -6.09 12.95
C ASP A 31 -10.00 -5.12 11.73
N LEU A 32 -8.93 -4.32 11.63
CA LEU A 32 -8.74 -3.30 10.59
C LEU A 32 -7.32 -3.37 10.03
N TYR A 33 -7.11 -2.77 8.87
CA TYR A 33 -5.83 -2.70 8.20
C TYR A 33 -5.24 -1.30 8.21
N GLU A 34 -3.91 -1.24 8.18
CA GLU A 34 -3.15 -0.06 7.83
C GLU A 34 -2.52 -0.23 6.45
N LEU A 35 -2.71 0.75 5.57
CA LEU A 35 -2.11 0.83 4.25
C LEU A 35 -1.05 1.93 4.21
N THR A 36 0.19 1.56 3.87
CA THR A 36 1.29 2.49 3.65
C THR A 36 1.79 2.39 2.20
N PHE A 37 1.79 3.53 1.51
CA PHE A 37 2.29 3.67 0.15
C PHE A 37 3.61 4.42 0.18
N SER A 38 4.67 3.85 -0.39
CA SER A 38 6.01 4.44 -0.33
C SER A 38 6.77 4.37 -1.64
N ASN A 39 7.81 5.20 -1.73
CA ASN A 39 8.88 5.09 -2.70
C ASN A 39 10.19 4.78 -1.97
N THR A 40 10.70 3.57 -2.15
CA THR A 40 11.95 3.08 -1.56
C THR A 40 13.14 3.04 -2.53
N ARG A 41 12.94 3.48 -3.78
CA ARG A 41 14.00 3.55 -4.81
C ARG A 41 14.79 4.87 -4.75
N LEU A 42 14.28 5.85 -4.01
CA LEU A 42 14.99 7.10 -3.73
C LEU A 42 16.07 6.85 -2.67
N SER A 43 17.12 7.67 -2.65
CA SER A 43 18.18 7.60 -1.63
C SER A 43 17.65 7.72 -0.20
N THR A 44 16.47 8.32 -0.04
CA THR A 44 15.68 8.31 1.18
C THR A 44 14.33 7.64 0.91
N ASN A 45 14.02 6.61 1.69
CA ASN A 45 12.68 6.01 1.67
C ASN A 45 11.66 7.09 2.00
N LYS A 46 10.69 7.28 1.09
CA LYS A 46 9.65 8.30 1.25
C LYS A 46 8.30 7.62 1.40
N VAL A 47 7.65 7.84 2.55
CA VAL A 47 6.21 7.55 2.69
C VAL A 47 5.44 8.61 1.91
N ILE A 48 4.62 8.16 0.96
CA ILE A 48 3.78 9.00 0.10
C ILE A 48 2.42 9.21 0.75
N LYS A 49 1.85 8.13 1.30
CA LYS A 49 0.56 8.15 1.99
C LYS A 49 0.47 7.00 2.99
N GLN A 50 -0.25 7.23 4.08
CA GLN A 50 -0.57 6.23 5.09
C GLN A 50 -2.03 6.38 5.51
N ILE A 51 -2.72 5.26 5.69
CA ILE A 51 -4.14 5.18 6.10
C ILE A 51 -4.24 4.08 7.16
N ASN A 52 -4.64 4.42 8.38
CA ASN A 52 -4.47 3.54 9.55
C ASN A 52 -5.65 2.60 9.84
N GLU A 53 -6.84 2.97 9.40
CA GLU A 53 -8.09 2.27 9.71
C GLU A 53 -8.83 2.00 8.40
N VAL A 54 -8.52 0.86 7.80
CA VAL A 54 -9.05 0.44 6.50
C VAL A 54 -9.80 -0.88 6.67
N TYR A 55 -11.06 -0.93 6.24
CA TYR A 55 -11.81 -2.17 6.18
C TYR A 55 -11.30 -3.05 5.04
N ALA A 56 -11.48 -4.37 5.16
CA ALA A 56 -11.03 -5.33 4.16
C ALA A 56 -11.57 -5.02 2.75
N GLU A 57 -12.83 -4.60 2.66
CA GLU A 57 -13.52 -4.24 1.42
C GLU A 57 -12.93 -3.00 0.73
N ASP A 58 -12.28 -2.12 1.47
CA ASP A 58 -11.70 -0.87 0.95
C ASP A 58 -10.25 -1.04 0.48
N LEU A 59 -9.61 -2.18 0.76
CA LEU A 59 -8.19 -2.42 0.44
C LEU A 59 -7.91 -2.29 -1.06
N ILE A 60 -8.73 -2.93 -1.90
CA ILE A 60 -8.57 -2.90 -3.36
C ILE A 60 -8.87 -1.48 -3.89
N PRO A 61 -10.04 -0.88 -3.64
CA PRO A 61 -10.34 0.47 -4.12
C PRO A 61 -9.26 1.50 -3.77
N LEU A 62 -8.73 1.47 -2.53
CA LEU A 62 -7.67 2.38 -2.10
C LEU A 62 -6.35 2.11 -2.80
N PHE A 63 -5.99 0.83 -2.99
CA PHE A 63 -4.80 0.47 -3.77
C PHE A 63 -4.88 1.03 -5.19
N GLU A 64 -6.00 0.81 -5.89
CA GLU A 64 -6.17 1.25 -7.27
C GLU A 64 -6.18 2.78 -7.38
N GLN A 65 -6.86 3.46 -6.45
CA GLN A 65 -6.92 4.92 -6.41
C GLN A 65 -5.53 5.56 -6.22
N GLU A 66 -4.70 5.00 -5.36
CA GLU A 66 -3.40 5.58 -5.01
C GLU A 66 -2.29 5.18 -6.00
N THR A 67 -2.33 3.97 -6.54
CA THR A 67 -1.30 3.46 -7.47
C THR A 67 -1.65 3.72 -8.94
N GLY A 68 -2.94 3.83 -9.26
CA GLY A 68 -3.44 3.85 -10.65
C GLY A 68 -3.39 2.49 -11.34
N LEU A 69 -3.10 1.41 -10.61
CA LEU A 69 -3.06 0.04 -11.11
C LEU A 69 -4.39 -0.65 -10.81
N TYR A 70 -4.86 -1.48 -11.74
CA TYR A 70 -6.00 -2.36 -11.50
C TYR A 70 -5.55 -3.59 -10.71
N CYS A 71 -6.33 -3.99 -9.70
CA CYS A 71 -6.07 -5.14 -8.85
C CYS A 71 -7.31 -6.03 -8.79
N TYR A 72 -7.17 -7.28 -9.23
CA TYR A 72 -8.21 -8.29 -9.16
C TYR A 72 -7.71 -9.50 -8.36
N LEU A 73 -8.61 -10.10 -7.59
CA LEU A 73 -8.40 -11.35 -6.86
C LEU A 73 -8.95 -12.53 -7.67
#